data_AF-A0A7L3E1M6-F1
#
_entry.id   AF-A0A7L3E1M6-F1
#
_cell.length_a   1.000
_cell.length_b   1.000
_cell.length_c   1.000
_cell.angle_alpha   90.00
_cell.angle_beta   90.00
_cell.angle_gamma   90.00
#
_symmetry.space_group_name_H-M   'P 1'
#
loop_
_entity.id
_entity.type
_entity.pdbx_description
1 polymer ?
#
loop_
_entity_poly.entity_id
_entity_poly.type
_entity_poly.pdbx_seq_one_letter_code
_entity_poly.pdbx_strand_id
1 'polypeptide(L)'
;LVFTEEDKYGLYSNLLFKYFLAEGIVCGHGLFVASAKEHPDNILKELPAPLLDDAHRKELGDEAAAVKSGDVQDSMKIAWRYQNLPKMETSPTTYTKFGHYYDISKKMPPELSQSIKWHSFYLHEELSSEPEMKTWNMNSGYARLLQSIQRIISQEGFDGSDPQKKQRNILRIGIQSLGSILWGDDICCSDTPEDPHSLTKFLYVLRGLLRKSLSACIITMPAHLIQNKAIMERVTNLSDMVVGLESFIGSERETNPLYKDYHGLVHVHQIPRLNSLICDVSDTKDLAFRLKRKQFTIE
;
A
#
# COMPACT_ATOMS: atom_id res chain seq x y z
N LEU A 1 -5.22 -4.00 8.27
CA LEU A 1 -5.55 -2.61 7.92
C LEU A 1 -4.30 -1.76 8.06
N VAL A 2 -3.77 -1.28 6.93
CA VAL A 2 -2.64 -0.36 6.88
C VAL A 2 -3.19 1.06 6.74
N PHE A 3 -2.80 1.92 7.68
CA PHE A 3 -3.16 3.32 7.67
C PHE A 3 -1.95 4.16 7.28
N THR A 4 -2.11 5.00 6.26
CA THR A 4 -1.08 5.90 5.72
C THR A 4 -1.49 7.34 5.91
N GLU A 5 -0.73 8.11 6.69
CA GLU A 5 -0.91 9.56 6.79
C GLU A 5 -0.34 10.23 5.55
N GLU A 6 -1.14 11.06 4.90
CA GLU A 6 -0.75 11.73 3.66
C GLU A 6 0.23 12.87 3.93
N ASP A 7 1.25 12.95 3.08
CA ASP A 7 2.10 14.13 3.00
C ASP A 7 1.27 15.36 2.59
N LYS A 8 1.79 16.56 2.86
CA LYS A 8 1.09 17.85 2.64
C LYS A 8 0.45 17.99 1.25
N TYR A 9 1.06 17.42 0.22
CA TYR A 9 0.55 17.47 -1.15
C TYR A 9 -0.05 16.15 -1.64
N GLY A 10 -0.02 15.10 -0.79
CA GLY A 10 -0.46 13.76 -1.07
C GLY A 10 0.25 13.09 -2.25
N LEU A 11 1.47 13.52 -2.61
CA LEU A 11 2.16 12.99 -3.79
C LEU A 11 2.68 11.58 -3.53
N TYR A 12 3.35 11.40 -2.40
CA TYR A 12 4.02 10.15 -2.06
C TYR A 12 3.05 9.14 -1.45
N SER A 13 2.05 9.60 -0.70
CA SER A 13 0.98 8.72 -0.21
C SER A 13 0.18 8.11 -1.37
N ASN A 14 -0.15 8.91 -2.39
CA ASN A 14 -0.80 8.41 -3.60
C ASN A 14 0.10 7.43 -4.38
N LEU A 15 1.41 7.65 -4.37
CA LEU A 15 2.36 6.71 -4.98
C LEU A 15 2.35 5.36 -4.24
N LEU A 16 2.44 5.34 -2.90
CA LEU A 16 2.35 4.10 -2.11
C LEU A 16 1.01 3.38 -2.31
N PHE A 17 -0.07 4.16 -2.38
CA PHE A 17 -1.40 3.64 -2.68
C PHE A 17 -1.43 2.93 -4.05
N LYS A 18 -0.87 3.56 -5.10
CA LYS A 18 -0.76 2.97 -6.44
C LYS A 18 0.13 1.72 -6.44
N TYR A 19 1.24 1.70 -5.69
CA TYR A 19 2.06 0.49 -5.54
C TYR A 19 1.27 -0.68 -4.95
N PHE A 20 0.47 -0.44 -3.90
CA PHE A 20 -0.35 -1.48 -3.29
C PHE A 20 -1.36 -2.08 -4.27
N LEU A 21 -1.98 -1.25 -5.11
CA LEU A 21 -2.92 -1.66 -6.15
C LEU A 21 -2.23 -2.39 -7.30
N ALA A 22 -1.10 -1.87 -7.80
CA ALA A 22 -0.32 -2.48 -8.87
C ALA A 22 0.14 -3.90 -8.49
N GLU A 23 0.58 -4.11 -7.25
CA GLU A 23 0.93 -5.44 -6.73
C GLU A 23 -0.27 -6.38 -6.66
N GLY A 24 -1.47 -5.85 -6.48
CA GLY A 24 -2.69 -6.63 -6.62
C GLY A 24 -2.88 -7.15 -8.04
N ILE A 25 -2.70 -6.29 -9.05
CA ILE A 25 -2.84 -6.67 -10.47
C ILE A 25 -1.82 -7.73 -10.86
N VAL A 26 -0.54 -7.49 -10.57
CA VAL A 26 0.55 -8.40 -10.98
C VAL A 26 0.41 -9.78 -10.32
N CYS A 27 -0.05 -9.84 -9.07
CA CYS A 27 -0.30 -11.10 -8.38
C CYS A 27 -1.67 -11.75 -8.71
N GLY A 28 -2.52 -11.14 -9.53
CA GLY A 28 -3.86 -11.67 -9.85
C GLY A 28 -4.88 -11.55 -8.71
N HIS A 29 -4.64 -10.67 -7.74
CA HIS A 29 -5.55 -10.42 -6.62
C HIS A 29 -6.79 -9.64 -7.07
N GLY A 30 -7.93 -9.90 -6.42
CA GLY A 30 -9.11 -9.06 -6.58
C GLY A 30 -8.85 -7.66 -6.03
N LEU A 31 -9.33 -6.62 -6.70
CA LEU A 31 -9.18 -5.24 -6.24
C LEU A 31 -10.52 -4.61 -5.89
N PHE A 32 -10.53 -3.78 -4.85
CA PHE A 32 -11.60 -2.83 -4.56
C PHE A 32 -10.97 -1.45 -4.37
N VAL A 33 -11.33 -0.48 -5.20
CA VAL A 33 -10.77 0.87 -5.16
C VAL A 33 -11.87 1.87 -4.86
N ALA A 34 -11.74 2.53 -3.71
CA ALA A 34 -12.68 3.55 -3.24
C ALA A 34 -12.02 4.92 -3.23
N SER A 35 -12.70 5.93 -3.78
CA SER A 35 -12.26 7.31 -3.69
C SER A 35 -13.44 8.26 -3.69
N ALA A 36 -13.25 9.42 -3.06
CA ALA A 36 -14.12 10.58 -3.19
C ALA A 36 -13.45 11.73 -3.96
N LYS A 37 -12.14 11.63 -4.24
CA LYS A 37 -11.34 12.69 -4.86
C LYS A 37 -11.21 12.52 -6.37
N GLU A 38 -10.89 11.32 -6.82
CA GLU A 38 -10.63 10.98 -8.21
C GLU A 38 -11.43 9.74 -8.58
N HIS A 39 -11.92 9.65 -9.82
CA HIS A 39 -12.61 8.45 -10.27
C HIS A 39 -11.66 7.23 -10.22
N PRO A 40 -12.05 6.08 -9.64
CA PRO A 40 -11.18 4.90 -9.54
C PRO A 40 -10.53 4.43 -10.85
N ASP A 41 -11.22 4.57 -11.99
CA ASP A 41 -10.64 4.26 -13.31
C ASP A 41 -9.38 5.07 -13.62
N ASN A 42 -9.36 6.35 -13.22
CA ASN A 42 -8.23 7.22 -13.51
C ASN A 42 -7.02 6.82 -12.65
N ILE A 43 -7.26 6.47 -11.38
CA ILE A 43 -6.25 5.91 -10.48
C ILE A 43 -5.64 4.64 -11.11
N LEU A 44 -6.47 3.73 -11.62
CA LEU A 44 -6.02 2.48 -12.23
C LEU A 44 -5.23 2.69 -13.54
N LYS A 45 -5.61 3.68 -14.35
CA LYS A 45 -4.87 4.05 -15.58
C LYS A 45 -3.49 4.62 -15.28
N GLU A 46 -3.26 5.10 -14.06
CA GLU A 46 -1.99 5.71 -13.63
C GLU A 46 -1.10 4.78 -12.80
N LEU A 47 -1.44 3.49 -12.70
CA LEU A 47 -0.60 2.53 -11.99
C LEU A 47 0.75 2.37 -12.68
N PRO A 48 1.85 2.26 -11.89
CA PRO A 48 3.18 2.10 -12.46
C PRO A 48 3.36 0.72 -13.10
N ALA A 49 4.16 0.65 -14.17
CA ALA A 49 4.40 -0.61 -14.88
C ALA A 49 5.37 -1.51 -14.11
N PRO A 50 5.13 -2.83 -14.01
CA PRO A 50 6.06 -3.73 -13.36
C PRO A 50 7.35 -3.87 -14.19
N LEU A 51 8.48 -3.93 -13.52
CA LEU A 51 9.78 -4.22 -14.10
C LEU A 51 9.94 -5.75 -14.13
N LEU A 52 9.61 -6.34 -15.29
CA LEU A 52 9.79 -7.77 -15.54
C LEU A 52 11.29 -8.09 -15.56
N ASP A 53 11.68 -9.20 -14.90
CA ASP A 53 13.04 -9.50 -14.44
C ASP A 53 14.14 -9.53 -15.53
N ASP A 54 13.80 -9.62 -16.81
CA ASP A 54 14.78 -9.67 -17.90
C ASP A 54 15.54 -8.34 -18.11
N ALA A 55 14.94 -7.19 -17.73
CA ALA A 55 15.58 -5.89 -17.88
C ALA A 55 16.45 -5.49 -16.68
N HIS A 56 16.06 -5.91 -15.46
CA HIS A 56 16.71 -5.46 -14.23
C HIS A 56 18.04 -6.15 -13.93
N ARG A 57 18.27 -7.38 -14.44
CA ARG A 57 19.56 -8.05 -14.34
C ARG A 57 20.69 -7.29 -15.05
N LYS A 58 20.38 -6.56 -16.12
CA LYS A 58 21.38 -5.79 -16.86
C LYS A 58 21.80 -4.52 -16.13
N GLU A 59 20.85 -3.82 -15.50
CA GLU A 59 21.14 -2.53 -14.86
C GLU A 59 21.82 -2.65 -13.48
N LEU A 60 21.60 -3.75 -12.72
CA LEU A 60 22.34 -4.01 -11.47
C LEU A 60 23.65 -4.79 -11.68
N GLY A 61 23.81 -5.47 -12.81
CA GLY A 61 25.01 -6.25 -13.12
C GLY A 61 26.22 -5.42 -13.55
N ASP A 62 26.00 -4.22 -14.08
CA ASP A 62 27.06 -3.38 -14.66
C ASP A 62 27.94 -2.68 -13.62
N GLU A 63 27.51 -2.53 -12.37
CA GLU A 63 28.35 -1.94 -11.30
C GLU A 63 29.27 -2.97 -10.60
N ALA A 64 29.01 -4.27 -10.76
CA ALA A 64 29.81 -5.35 -10.15
C ALA A 64 30.72 -6.10 -11.15
N ALA A 65 30.53 -5.92 -12.46
CA ALA A 65 31.21 -6.70 -13.50
C ALA A 65 32.44 -6.03 -14.12
N ALA A 66 32.82 -4.82 -13.70
CA ALA A 66 33.95 -4.07 -14.30
C ALA A 66 35.35 -4.54 -13.85
N VAL A 67 35.47 -5.62 -13.05
CA VAL A 67 36.78 -6.21 -12.70
C VAL A 67 36.68 -7.73 -12.82
N LYS A 68 36.93 -8.26 -14.02
CA LYS A 68 37.63 -9.52 -14.32
C LYS A 68 37.61 -9.79 -15.82
N SER A 69 38.51 -9.11 -16.54
CA SER A 69 38.96 -9.56 -17.86
C SER A 69 40.15 -10.52 -17.69
N GLY A 70 40.05 -11.71 -18.28
CA GLY A 70 41.16 -12.65 -18.49
C GLY A 70 41.27 -13.75 -17.44
N ASP A 71 40.94 -15.00 -17.77
CA ASP A 71 41.93 -15.90 -18.37
C ASP A 71 41.28 -17.23 -18.80
N VAL A 72 41.82 -17.81 -19.87
CA VAL A 72 41.44 -19.10 -20.45
C VAL A 72 42.11 -20.22 -19.65
N GLN A 73 41.38 -21.34 -19.51
CA GLN A 73 41.78 -22.67 -19.04
C GLN A 73 43.28 -22.92 -18.78
N ASP A 74 43.63 -23.23 -17.52
CA ASP A 74 44.56 -24.33 -17.28
C ASP A 74 44.16 -25.14 -16.02
N SER A 75 44.10 -26.45 -16.18
CA SER A 75 43.57 -27.39 -15.19
C SER A 75 44.70 -27.99 -14.37
N MET A 76 45.07 -27.34 -13.26
CA MET A 76 46.06 -27.90 -12.33
C MET A 76 45.50 -29.08 -11.51
N LYS A 77 45.89 -30.28 -11.93
CA LYS A 77 45.53 -31.61 -11.38
C LYS A 77 46.30 -32.01 -10.11
N ILE A 78 46.16 -31.26 -9.01
CA ILE A 78 46.80 -31.67 -7.73
C ILE A 78 45.75 -32.02 -6.65
N ALA A 79 44.50 -31.59 -6.81
CA ALA A 79 43.47 -31.73 -5.78
C ALA A 79 42.26 -32.57 -6.25
N TRP A 80 42.49 -33.79 -6.76
CA TRP A 80 41.42 -34.72 -7.18
C TRP A 80 40.39 -35.00 -6.06
N ARG A 81 40.81 -34.97 -4.79
CA ARG A 81 39.94 -35.24 -3.64
C ARG A 81 38.87 -34.15 -3.40
N TYR A 82 39.01 -32.97 -4.01
CA TYR A 82 38.04 -31.89 -3.86
C TYR A 82 37.08 -31.79 -5.05
N GLN A 83 37.27 -32.60 -6.10
CA GLN A 83 36.46 -32.58 -7.31
C GLN A 83 35.02 -33.10 -7.07
N ASN A 84 34.84 -33.94 -6.05
CA ASN A 84 33.56 -34.55 -5.67
C ASN A 84 32.99 -34.02 -4.34
N LEU A 85 33.55 -32.94 -3.78
CA LEU A 85 32.84 -32.23 -2.72
C LEU A 85 31.57 -31.61 -3.34
N PRO A 86 30.42 -31.64 -2.65
CA PRO A 86 29.29 -30.83 -3.07
C PRO A 86 29.82 -29.41 -3.22
N LYS A 87 29.76 -28.87 -4.43
CA LYS A 87 30.01 -27.44 -4.64
C LYS A 87 29.00 -26.77 -3.72
N MET A 88 29.49 -26.16 -2.64
CA MET A 88 28.67 -25.32 -1.80
C MET A 88 28.15 -24.24 -2.75
N GLU A 89 26.89 -24.39 -3.15
CA GLU A 89 26.19 -23.37 -3.91
C GLU A 89 26.15 -22.14 -3.00
N THR A 90 27.10 -21.23 -3.15
CA THR A 90 27.06 -19.89 -2.55
C THR A 90 26.06 -19.00 -3.28
N SER A 91 24.94 -19.58 -3.69
CA SER A 91 23.80 -18.91 -4.28
C SER A 91 22.60 -19.63 -3.70
N PRO A 92 21.87 -19.00 -2.76
CA PRO A 92 20.60 -19.53 -2.31
C PRO A 92 19.74 -19.74 -3.54
N THR A 93 19.49 -21.00 -3.89
CA THR A 93 18.45 -21.41 -4.83
C THR A 93 17.17 -20.69 -4.44
N THR A 94 16.70 -19.82 -5.33
CA THR A 94 15.43 -19.09 -5.26
C THR A 94 15.18 -18.34 -3.94
N TYR A 95 15.74 -17.13 -3.80
CA TYR A 95 14.96 -16.09 -3.14
C TYR A 95 13.65 -15.99 -3.92
N THR A 96 12.54 -16.48 -3.35
CA THR A 96 11.21 -16.06 -3.80
C THR A 96 11.17 -14.56 -3.57
N LYS A 97 11.44 -13.78 -4.61
CA LYS A 97 11.46 -12.33 -4.56
C LYS A 97 10.12 -11.87 -3.99
N PHE A 98 10.15 -11.25 -2.81
CA PHE A 98 8.94 -10.77 -2.16
C PHE A 98 8.50 -9.49 -2.88
N GLY A 99 7.54 -9.65 -3.79
CA GLY A 99 6.97 -8.57 -4.59
C GLY A 99 7.77 -8.20 -5.84
N HIS A 100 7.23 -7.23 -6.58
CA HIS A 100 7.76 -6.76 -7.84
C HIS A 100 8.31 -5.34 -7.72
N TYR A 101 9.29 -5.00 -8.56
CA TYR A 101 9.70 -3.61 -8.74
C TYR A 101 8.84 -2.96 -9.82
N TYR A 102 8.62 -1.65 -9.73
CA TYR A 102 7.84 -0.92 -10.72
C TYR A 102 8.58 0.32 -11.21
N ASP A 103 8.39 0.63 -12.49
CA ASP A 103 8.88 1.82 -13.15
C ASP A 103 7.81 2.90 -13.10
N ILE A 104 8.04 3.93 -12.29
CA ILE A 104 7.09 5.05 -12.12
C ILE A 104 6.98 5.90 -13.39
N SER A 105 7.98 5.86 -14.28
CA SER A 105 7.97 6.63 -15.54
C SER A 105 7.04 6.03 -16.59
N LYS A 106 6.58 4.79 -16.39
CA LYS A 106 5.74 4.05 -17.34
C LYS A 106 4.43 3.66 -16.68
N LYS A 107 3.34 3.80 -17.44
CA LYS A 107 2.02 3.33 -17.02
C LYS A 107 1.88 1.85 -17.31
N MET A 108 1.14 1.15 -16.45
CA MET A 108 0.87 -0.27 -16.60
C MET A 108 0.12 -0.54 -17.91
N PRO A 109 0.54 -1.55 -18.70
CA PRO A 109 -0.13 -1.92 -19.93
C PRO A 109 -1.57 -2.40 -19.64
N PRO A 110 -2.56 -2.01 -20.47
CA PRO A 110 -3.98 -2.27 -20.20
C PRO A 110 -4.31 -3.76 -20.16
N GLU A 111 -3.54 -4.60 -20.84
CA GLU A 111 -3.71 -6.06 -20.87
C GLU A 111 -3.61 -6.68 -19.46
N LEU A 112 -2.71 -6.14 -18.62
CA LEU A 112 -2.58 -6.58 -17.22
C LEU A 112 -3.77 -6.11 -16.38
N SER A 113 -4.24 -4.88 -16.60
CA SER A 113 -5.40 -4.37 -15.84
C SER A 113 -6.69 -5.14 -16.16
N GLN A 114 -6.83 -5.63 -17.40
CA GLN A 114 -7.98 -6.41 -17.85
C GLN A 114 -7.94 -7.88 -17.41
N SER A 115 -6.77 -8.40 -16.98
CA SER A 115 -6.65 -9.79 -16.56
C SER A 115 -7.26 -10.06 -15.18
N ILE A 116 -7.57 -9.01 -14.41
CA ILE A 116 -8.11 -9.14 -13.06
C ILE A 116 -9.52 -8.57 -12.95
N LYS A 117 -10.27 -9.13 -12.00
CA LYS A 117 -11.54 -8.55 -11.58
C LYS A 117 -11.28 -7.47 -10.54
N TRP A 118 -11.84 -6.29 -10.76
CA TRP A 118 -11.75 -5.17 -9.83
C TRP A 118 -13.11 -4.49 -9.68
N HIS A 119 -13.27 -3.81 -8.56
CA HIS A 119 -14.50 -3.12 -8.17
C HIS A 119 -14.17 -1.65 -7.87
N SER A 120 -14.96 -0.72 -8.43
CA SER A 120 -14.92 0.71 -8.12
C SER A 120 -15.94 1.05 -7.04
N PHE A 121 -15.60 2.06 -6.23
CA PHE A 121 -16.56 2.83 -5.47
C PHE A 121 -16.20 4.31 -5.60
N TYR A 122 -17.05 5.09 -6.27
CA TYR A 122 -16.90 6.53 -6.36
C TYR A 122 -18.06 7.20 -5.64
N LEU A 123 -17.76 7.92 -4.55
CA LEU A 123 -18.80 8.42 -3.65
C LEU A 123 -19.85 9.30 -4.36
N HIS A 124 -19.42 10.09 -5.34
CA HIS A 124 -20.30 11.04 -6.03
C HIS A 124 -21.36 10.35 -6.89
N GLU A 125 -21.09 9.16 -7.41
CA GLU A 125 -22.05 8.36 -8.17
C GLU A 125 -23.08 7.71 -7.24
N GLU A 126 -22.61 7.23 -6.09
CA GLU A 126 -23.41 6.50 -5.09
C GLU A 126 -24.40 7.41 -4.34
N LEU A 127 -24.15 8.73 -4.28
CA LEU A 127 -25.02 9.70 -3.63
C LEU A 127 -26.36 9.91 -4.34
N SER A 128 -26.47 9.50 -5.60
CA SER A 128 -27.70 9.60 -6.40
C SER A 128 -28.76 8.54 -6.06
N SER A 129 -28.36 7.48 -5.33
CA SER A 129 -29.26 6.44 -4.83
C SER A 129 -29.91 6.85 -3.50
N GLU A 130 -31.23 6.74 -3.38
CA GLU A 130 -31.92 7.00 -2.11
C GLU A 130 -31.42 6.02 -1.03
N PRO A 131 -31.13 6.48 0.19
CA PRO A 131 -30.69 5.59 1.26
C PRO A 131 -31.84 4.68 1.69
N GLU A 132 -31.78 3.40 1.31
CA GLU A 132 -32.82 2.42 1.67
C GLU A 132 -32.93 2.14 3.18
N MET A 133 -32.04 2.65 4.04
CA MET A 133 -32.19 2.48 5.49
C MET A 133 -31.30 3.43 6.32
N LYS A 134 -31.90 4.19 7.25
CA LYS A 134 -31.22 4.96 8.33
C LYS A 134 -30.67 4.04 9.45
N THR A 135 -29.98 2.95 9.11
CA THR A 135 -29.63 1.92 10.11
C THR A 135 -28.24 2.12 10.72
N TRP A 136 -27.38 2.94 10.10
CA TRP A 136 -26.04 3.20 10.63
C TRP A 136 -25.94 4.61 11.22
N ASN A 137 -25.57 4.69 12.49
CA ASN A 137 -25.27 5.94 13.20
C ASN A 137 -23.87 6.46 12.79
N MET A 138 -23.66 6.69 11.49
CA MET A 138 -22.45 7.26 10.89
C MET A 138 -22.80 8.02 9.61
N ASN A 139 -21.84 8.73 9.05
CA ASN A 139 -21.97 9.42 7.76
C ASN A 139 -22.46 8.47 6.64
N SER A 140 -23.31 8.98 5.74
CA SER A 140 -23.94 8.21 4.67
C SER A 140 -22.95 7.62 3.66
N GLY A 141 -21.87 8.35 3.33
CA GLY A 141 -20.78 7.88 2.48
C GLY A 141 -20.04 6.69 3.10
N TYR A 142 -19.72 6.76 4.39
CA TYR A 142 -19.11 5.62 5.10
C TYR A 142 -20.04 4.41 5.18
N ALA A 143 -21.33 4.62 5.44
CA ALA A 143 -22.30 3.54 5.48
C ALA A 143 -22.43 2.83 4.11
N ARG A 144 -22.56 3.60 3.01
CA ARG A 144 -22.61 3.04 1.64
C ARG A 144 -21.31 2.32 1.28
N LEU A 145 -20.16 2.88 1.65
CA LEU A 145 -18.86 2.24 1.41
C LEU A 145 -18.77 0.88 2.13
N LEU A 146 -19.16 0.81 3.41
CA LEU A 146 -19.18 -0.46 4.16
C LEU A 146 -20.12 -1.47 3.53
N GLN A 147 -21.32 -1.07 3.14
CA GLN A 147 -22.28 -1.94 2.48
C GLN A 147 -21.73 -2.48 1.16
N SER A 148 -21.08 -1.63 0.37
CA SER A 148 -20.44 -2.04 -0.88
C SER A 148 -19.32 -3.05 -0.64
N ILE A 149 -18.42 -2.78 0.32
CA ILE A 149 -17.33 -3.69 0.70
C ILE A 149 -17.90 -5.03 1.19
N GLN A 150 -18.87 -5.01 2.09
CA GLN A 150 -19.50 -6.22 2.63
C GLN A 150 -20.15 -7.05 1.53
N ARG A 151 -20.89 -6.40 0.61
CA ARG A 151 -21.51 -7.04 -0.54
C ARG A 151 -20.47 -7.75 -1.41
N ILE A 152 -19.36 -7.10 -1.76
CA ILE A 152 -18.30 -7.72 -2.57
C ILE A 152 -17.64 -8.88 -1.83
N ILE A 153 -17.36 -8.73 -0.53
CA ILE A 153 -16.77 -9.81 0.28
C ILE A 153 -17.66 -11.06 0.26
N SER A 154 -18.98 -10.90 0.44
CA SER A 154 -19.92 -12.02 0.44
C SER A 154 -20.17 -12.59 -0.96
N GLN A 155 -20.34 -11.75 -1.99
CA GLN A 155 -20.65 -12.20 -3.36
C GLN A 155 -19.49 -12.93 -4.02
N GLU A 156 -18.26 -12.46 -3.81
CA GLU A 156 -17.06 -13.06 -4.38
C GLU A 156 -16.46 -14.18 -3.49
N GLY A 157 -17.09 -14.45 -2.34
CA GLY A 157 -16.67 -15.50 -1.42
C GLY A 157 -15.36 -15.21 -0.68
N PHE A 158 -14.97 -13.95 -0.49
CA PHE A 158 -13.79 -13.62 0.33
C PHE A 158 -14.07 -13.81 1.84
N ASP A 159 -15.33 -14.03 2.25
CA ASP A 159 -15.70 -14.36 3.62
C ASP A 159 -15.05 -15.69 4.05
N GLY A 160 -14.39 -15.69 5.20
CA GLY A 160 -13.73 -16.87 5.76
C GLY A 160 -14.71 -17.93 6.28
N SER A 161 -15.99 -17.58 6.47
CA SER A 161 -17.02 -18.50 6.91
C SER A 161 -17.62 -19.36 5.79
N ASP A 162 -17.62 -18.88 4.54
CA ASP A 162 -18.01 -19.65 3.35
C ASP A 162 -16.80 -19.79 2.41
N PRO A 163 -16.03 -20.89 2.51
CA PRO A 163 -14.79 -21.03 1.76
C PRO A 163 -15.03 -20.95 0.25
N GLN A 164 -14.17 -20.19 -0.45
CA GLN A 164 -14.22 -20.02 -1.91
C GLN A 164 -14.37 -21.37 -2.63
N LYS A 165 -15.43 -21.50 -3.44
CA LYS A 165 -15.67 -22.69 -4.28
C LYS A 165 -14.70 -22.80 -5.47
N LYS A 166 -13.92 -21.75 -5.73
CA LYS A 166 -12.86 -21.63 -6.76
C LYS A 166 -11.46 -21.68 -6.12
N GLN A 167 -10.43 -21.47 -6.95
CA GLN A 167 -9.08 -21.17 -6.45
C GLN A 167 -9.10 -20.02 -5.44
N ARG A 168 -8.33 -20.17 -4.36
CA ARG A 168 -8.23 -19.15 -3.31
C ARG A 168 -7.60 -17.88 -3.87
N ASN A 169 -8.26 -16.75 -3.66
CA ASN A 169 -7.77 -15.43 -4.00
C ASN A 169 -7.93 -14.46 -2.83
N ILE A 170 -7.18 -13.37 -2.85
CA ILE A 170 -7.18 -12.32 -1.82
C ILE A 170 -7.81 -11.06 -2.42
N LEU A 171 -8.60 -10.34 -1.63
CA LEU A 171 -9.12 -9.02 -1.98
C LEU A 171 -8.21 -7.91 -1.42
N ARG A 172 -7.72 -7.04 -2.28
CA ARG A 172 -6.99 -5.83 -1.88
C ARG A 172 -7.88 -4.61 -1.99
N ILE A 173 -8.17 -4.01 -0.84
CA ILE A 173 -9.04 -2.85 -0.70
C ILE A 173 -8.16 -1.61 -0.57
N GLY A 174 -8.28 -0.67 -1.49
CA GLY A 174 -7.64 0.64 -1.41
C GLY A 174 -8.70 1.72 -1.21
N ILE A 175 -8.63 2.47 -0.11
CA ILE A 175 -9.50 3.62 0.15
C ILE A 175 -8.65 4.89 0.16
N GLN A 176 -8.90 5.81 -0.76
CA GLN A 176 -8.13 7.04 -0.92
C GLN A 176 -8.74 8.20 -0.12
N SER A 177 -7.86 8.95 0.56
CA SER A 177 -8.14 10.21 1.26
C SER A 177 -9.37 10.14 2.17
N LEU A 178 -9.52 9.04 2.91
CA LEU A 178 -10.58 8.85 3.90
C LEU A 178 -10.51 9.95 4.95
N GLY A 179 -11.65 10.41 5.46
CA GLY A 179 -11.69 11.49 6.46
C GLY A 179 -11.52 12.89 5.89
N SER A 180 -11.21 13.03 4.60
CA SER A 180 -11.31 14.32 3.92
C SER A 180 -12.76 14.80 3.83
N ILE A 181 -12.97 16.11 3.68
CA ILE A 181 -14.30 16.71 3.54
C ILE A 181 -15.11 16.13 2.38
N LEU A 182 -14.43 15.56 1.37
CA LEU A 182 -15.07 14.92 0.22
C LEU A 182 -15.89 13.69 0.62
N TRP A 183 -15.58 13.06 1.76
CA TRP A 183 -16.38 11.96 2.31
C TRP A 183 -17.61 12.42 3.08
N GLY A 184 -17.87 13.73 3.13
CA GLY A 184 -19.00 14.34 3.86
C GLY A 184 -18.79 14.39 5.37
N ASP A 185 -17.54 14.25 5.82
CA ASP A 185 -17.15 14.33 7.23
C ASP A 185 -16.52 15.69 7.51
N ASP A 186 -16.79 16.28 8.67
CA ASP A 186 -16.35 17.64 9.04
C ASP A 186 -15.12 17.66 9.95
N ILE A 187 -14.52 16.48 10.20
CA ILE A 187 -13.32 16.30 11.05
C ILE A 187 -12.09 17.10 10.61
N CYS A 188 -12.01 17.50 9.33
CA CYS A 188 -10.93 18.34 8.81
C CYS A 188 -11.21 19.85 8.95
N CYS A 189 -12.44 20.24 9.26
CA CYS A 189 -12.90 21.63 9.18
C CYS A 189 -13.33 22.21 10.53
N SER A 190 -13.57 21.37 11.53
CA SER A 190 -14.00 21.79 12.87
C SER A 190 -13.27 21.02 13.95
N ASP A 191 -12.90 21.71 15.04
CA ASP A 191 -12.35 21.06 16.25
C ASP A 191 -13.40 20.18 16.96
N THR A 192 -14.68 20.53 16.79
CA THR A 192 -15.84 19.81 17.30
C THR A 192 -16.74 19.40 16.13
N PRO A 193 -16.47 18.24 15.51
CA PRO A 193 -17.30 17.72 14.41
C PRO A 193 -18.70 17.31 14.91
N GLU A 194 -19.68 17.29 14.02
CA GLU A 194 -21.07 16.91 14.33
C GLU A 194 -21.17 15.45 14.82
N ASP A 195 -20.46 14.51 14.16
CA ASP A 195 -20.32 13.12 14.61
C ASP A 195 -18.82 12.73 14.74
N PRO A 196 -18.17 13.01 15.89
CA PRO A 196 -16.75 12.71 16.12
C PRO A 196 -16.41 11.22 16.08
N HIS A 197 -17.43 10.36 16.05
CA HIS A 197 -17.28 8.92 16.08
C HIS A 197 -17.60 8.26 14.73
N SER A 198 -18.11 9.00 13.75
CA SER A 198 -18.49 8.47 12.43
C SER A 198 -17.35 7.67 11.78
N LEU A 199 -16.19 8.30 11.62
CA LEU A 199 -14.98 7.66 11.08
C LEU A 199 -14.49 6.48 11.95
N THR A 200 -14.50 6.64 13.28
CA THR A 200 -14.07 5.58 14.20
C THR A 200 -14.98 4.35 14.12
N LYS A 201 -16.32 4.55 14.07
CA LYS A 201 -17.31 3.48 13.89
C LYS A 201 -17.10 2.78 12.55
N PHE A 202 -16.88 3.55 11.48
CA PHE A 202 -16.57 3.00 10.16
C PHE A 202 -15.35 2.07 10.21
N LEU A 203 -14.22 2.56 10.73
CA LEU A 203 -12.98 1.79 10.82
C LEU A 203 -13.13 0.56 11.72
N TYR A 204 -13.90 0.67 12.81
CA TYR A 204 -14.18 -0.45 13.71
C TYR A 204 -14.93 -1.58 12.98
N VAL A 205 -15.99 -1.25 12.23
CA VAL A 205 -16.75 -2.23 11.44
C VAL A 205 -15.90 -2.79 10.31
N LEU A 206 -15.17 -1.93 9.58
CA LEU A 206 -14.26 -2.35 8.52
C LEU A 206 -13.21 -3.35 9.04
N ARG A 207 -12.60 -3.07 10.20
CA ARG A 207 -11.65 -3.99 10.83
C ARG A 207 -12.29 -5.34 11.14
N GLY A 208 -13.53 -5.35 11.61
CA GLY A 208 -14.31 -6.57 11.81
C GLY A 208 -14.51 -7.37 10.53
N LEU A 209 -14.85 -6.70 9.41
CA LEU A 209 -14.99 -7.33 8.10
C LEU A 209 -13.67 -7.90 7.58
N LEU A 210 -12.57 -7.15 7.72
CA LEU A 210 -11.24 -7.59 7.29
C LEU A 210 -10.74 -8.81 8.07
N ARG A 211 -11.00 -8.87 9.38
CA ARG A 211 -10.62 -10.04 10.20
C ARG A 211 -11.39 -11.31 9.87
N LYS A 212 -12.57 -11.17 9.27
CA LYS A 212 -13.42 -12.29 8.85
C LYS A 212 -13.26 -12.64 7.38
N SER A 213 -12.43 -11.92 6.61
CA SER A 213 -12.28 -12.14 5.18
C SER A 213 -10.82 -12.29 4.76
N LEU A 214 -10.59 -12.89 3.60
CA LEU A 214 -9.29 -12.96 2.94
C LEU A 214 -8.98 -11.63 2.25
N SER A 215 -8.91 -10.55 3.03
CA SER A 215 -8.76 -9.19 2.52
C SER A 215 -7.61 -8.43 3.20
N ALA A 216 -6.85 -7.69 2.40
CA ALA A 216 -5.90 -6.68 2.87
C ALA A 216 -6.42 -5.30 2.51
N CYS A 217 -6.26 -4.31 3.40
CA CYS A 217 -6.77 -2.96 3.18
C CYS A 217 -5.69 -1.92 3.47
N ILE A 218 -5.53 -0.97 2.54
CA ILE A 218 -4.76 0.26 2.71
C ILE A 218 -5.70 1.47 2.67
N ILE A 219 -5.49 2.40 3.60
CA ILE A 219 -6.24 3.65 3.67
C ILE A 219 -5.25 4.80 3.72
N THR A 220 -5.45 5.82 2.88
CA THR A 220 -4.75 7.10 3.01
C THR A 220 -5.67 8.13 3.67
N MET A 221 -5.14 9.00 4.53
CA MET A 221 -5.88 10.11 5.15
C MET A 221 -5.03 11.38 5.23
N PRO A 222 -5.59 12.57 4.93
CA PRO A 222 -4.92 13.84 5.17
C PRO A 222 -4.87 14.20 6.66
N ALA A 223 -4.08 13.45 7.44
CA ALA A 223 -3.96 13.62 8.89
C ALA A 223 -3.53 15.04 9.30
N HIS A 224 -2.73 15.71 8.47
CA HIS A 224 -2.29 17.10 8.69
C HIS A 224 -3.43 18.13 8.68
N LEU A 225 -4.63 17.77 8.20
CA LEU A 225 -5.83 18.60 8.24
C LEU A 225 -6.70 18.34 9.49
N ILE A 226 -6.45 17.25 10.23
CA ILE A 226 -7.25 16.86 11.39
C ILE A 226 -6.55 17.35 12.67
N GLN A 227 -7.06 18.43 13.27
CA GLN A 227 -6.48 19.01 14.48
C GLN A 227 -6.79 18.20 15.75
N ASN A 228 -7.93 17.50 15.75
CA ASN A 228 -8.39 16.75 16.91
C ASN A 228 -7.56 15.48 17.13
N LYS A 229 -6.58 15.57 18.03
CA LYS A 229 -5.67 14.46 18.39
C LYS A 229 -6.40 13.21 18.88
N ALA A 230 -7.52 13.36 19.59
CA ALA A 230 -8.28 12.22 20.10
C ALA A 230 -8.90 11.40 18.95
N ILE A 231 -9.28 12.04 17.83
CA ILE A 231 -9.74 11.31 16.63
C ILE A 231 -8.57 10.51 16.04
N MET A 232 -7.42 11.16 15.86
CA MET A 232 -6.22 10.52 15.30
C MET A 232 -5.75 9.33 16.13
N GLU A 233 -5.71 9.46 17.46
CA GLU A 233 -5.36 8.34 18.36
C GLU A 233 -6.33 7.16 18.22
N ARG A 234 -7.64 7.42 18.08
CA ARG A 234 -8.62 6.36 17.82
C ARG A 234 -8.40 5.67 16.47
N VAL A 235 -8.09 6.43 15.41
CA VAL A 235 -7.79 5.90 14.08
C VAL A 235 -6.53 5.01 14.13
N THR A 236 -5.47 5.47 14.80
CA THR A 236 -4.24 4.72 15.00
C THR A 236 -4.51 3.39 15.71
N ASN A 237 -5.24 3.41 16.83
CA ASN A 237 -5.58 2.21 17.60
C ASN A 237 -6.46 1.20 16.83
N LEU A 238 -7.27 1.68 15.89
CA LEU A 238 -8.10 0.83 15.03
C LEU A 238 -7.33 0.23 13.84
N SER A 239 -6.15 0.74 13.55
CA SER A 239 -5.30 0.23 12.47
C SER A 239 -4.38 -0.88 12.98
N ASP A 240 -3.85 -1.71 12.08
CA ASP A 240 -2.87 -2.74 12.45
C ASP A 240 -1.44 -2.21 12.23
N MET A 241 -1.25 -1.42 11.18
CA MET A 241 0.00 -0.71 10.87
C MET A 241 -0.31 0.77 10.59
N VAL A 242 0.54 1.67 11.07
CA VAL A 242 0.41 3.11 10.84
C VAL A 242 1.74 3.68 10.38
N VAL A 243 1.70 4.34 9.23
CA VAL A 243 2.86 4.99 8.61
C VAL A 243 2.49 6.41 8.24
N GLY A 244 3.30 7.38 8.66
CA GLY A 244 3.19 8.77 8.23
C GLY A 244 4.22 9.13 7.17
N LEU A 245 3.85 9.98 6.21
CA LEU A 245 4.76 10.51 5.21
C LEU A 245 4.94 12.00 5.39
N GLU A 246 6.20 12.44 5.47
CA GLU A 246 6.57 13.84 5.47
C GLU A 246 7.33 14.17 4.18
N SER A 247 6.74 14.99 3.32
CA SER A 247 7.41 15.51 2.12
C SER A 247 8.30 16.70 2.47
N PHE A 248 9.53 16.73 1.95
CA PHE A 248 10.38 17.92 2.09
C PHE A 248 9.98 19.06 1.16
N ILE A 249 9.15 18.82 0.14
CA ILE A 249 8.72 19.83 -0.83
C ILE A 249 8.10 21.02 -0.08
N GLY A 250 8.67 22.22 -0.29
CA GLY A 250 8.16 23.44 0.33
C GLY A 250 8.41 23.53 1.85
N SER A 251 9.39 22.76 2.36
CA SER A 251 9.87 22.84 3.73
C SER A 251 11.31 23.36 3.79
N GLU A 252 11.74 23.83 4.96
CA GLU A 252 13.15 24.24 5.16
C GLU A 252 14.14 23.08 4.92
N ARG A 253 13.68 21.84 5.14
CA ARG A 253 14.49 20.61 4.98
C ARG A 253 14.89 20.36 3.53
N GLU A 254 14.16 20.89 2.55
CA GLU A 254 14.52 20.80 1.12
C GLU A 254 15.87 21.47 0.83
N THR A 255 16.18 22.55 1.53
CA THR A 255 17.42 23.33 1.34
C THR A 255 18.58 22.85 2.20
N ASN A 256 18.34 21.90 3.10
CA ASN A 256 19.34 21.42 4.03
C ASN A 256 20.33 20.46 3.32
N PRO A 257 21.65 20.74 3.34
CA PRO A 257 22.64 19.87 2.72
C PRO A 257 22.62 18.41 3.20
N LEU A 258 22.18 18.15 4.43
CA LEU A 258 22.07 16.79 4.99
C LEU A 258 20.98 15.95 4.31
N TYR A 259 19.96 16.59 3.75
CA TYR A 259 18.82 15.92 3.11
C TYR A 259 18.87 15.98 1.58
N LYS A 260 19.99 16.41 0.99
CA LYS A 260 20.13 16.64 -0.46
C LYS A 260 19.72 15.44 -1.33
N ASP A 261 19.91 14.22 -0.84
CA ASP A 261 19.60 13.00 -1.58
C ASP A 261 18.20 12.42 -1.30
N TYR A 262 17.45 13.02 -0.38
CA TYR A 262 16.16 12.54 0.11
C TYR A 262 15.02 13.51 -0.26
N HIS A 263 13.84 12.93 -0.42
CA HIS A 263 12.63 13.67 -0.81
C HIS A 263 11.65 13.83 0.36
N GLY A 264 11.87 13.10 1.44
CA GLY A 264 11.06 13.17 2.64
C GLY A 264 11.40 12.08 3.66
N LEU A 265 10.59 12.02 4.73
CA LEU A 265 10.68 11.02 5.78
C LEU A 265 9.45 10.10 5.80
N VAL A 266 9.68 8.87 6.22
CA VAL A 266 8.64 7.89 6.54
C VAL A 266 8.68 7.67 8.05
N HIS A 267 7.59 8.00 8.71
CA HIS A 267 7.41 7.80 10.14
C HIS A 267 6.66 6.51 10.39
N VAL A 268 7.27 5.55 11.08
CA VAL A 268 6.59 4.30 11.44
C VAL A 268 6.03 4.43 12.84
N HIS A 269 4.73 4.71 12.95
CA HIS A 269 4.07 4.94 14.23
C HIS A 269 3.62 3.64 14.90
N GLN A 270 3.20 2.65 14.10
CA GLN A 270 2.68 1.39 14.63
C GLN A 270 3.00 0.24 13.68
N ILE A 271 3.58 -0.84 14.21
CA ILE A 271 3.84 -2.09 13.47
C ILE A 271 3.07 -3.24 14.12
N PRO A 272 2.38 -4.09 13.33
CA PRO A 272 1.69 -5.24 13.89
C PRO A 272 2.70 -6.25 14.44
N ARG A 273 2.52 -6.68 15.71
CA ARG A 273 3.23 -7.82 16.27
C ARG A 273 2.31 -9.04 16.29
N LEU A 274 2.74 -10.11 15.61
CA LEU A 274 2.05 -11.40 15.70
C LEU A 274 2.08 -11.91 17.14
N ASN A 275 0.96 -12.44 17.62
CA ASN A 275 0.80 -12.98 18.98
C ASN A 275 1.08 -12.00 20.13
N SER A 276 0.90 -10.69 19.89
CA SER A 276 1.02 -9.67 20.91
C SER A 276 -0.31 -8.91 21.06
N LEU A 277 -0.62 -8.50 22.29
CA LEU A 277 -1.73 -7.59 22.57
C LEU A 277 -1.38 -6.12 22.28
N ILE A 278 -0.08 -5.81 22.22
CA ILE A 278 0.45 -4.49 21.92
C ILE A 278 1.15 -4.48 20.56
N CYS A 279 0.97 -3.39 19.81
CA CYS A 279 1.75 -3.16 18.61
C CYS A 279 3.18 -2.75 18.97
N ASP A 280 4.11 -2.96 18.03
CA ASP A 280 5.45 -2.43 18.20
C ASP A 280 5.47 -0.94 17.90
N VAL A 281 6.26 -0.22 18.69
CA VAL A 281 6.69 1.12 18.38
C VAL A 281 8.20 0.99 18.16
N SER A 282 8.61 0.89 16.90
CA SER A 282 10.02 0.75 16.52
C SER A 282 10.88 1.82 17.20
N ASP A 283 12.08 1.44 17.66
CA ASP A 283 13.06 2.37 18.22
C ASP A 283 13.60 3.33 17.14
N THR A 284 13.70 2.88 15.89
CA THR A 284 13.96 3.71 14.71
C THR A 284 12.64 4.08 14.06
N LYS A 285 12.15 5.29 14.37
CA LYS A 285 10.84 5.79 13.91
C LYS A 285 10.90 6.50 12.56
N ASP A 286 12.06 7.06 12.23
CA ASP A 286 12.21 7.96 11.10
C ASP A 286 13.15 7.34 10.07
N LEU A 287 12.56 6.86 8.98
CA LEU A 287 13.28 6.44 7.79
C LEU A 287 13.26 7.58 6.77
N ALA A 288 14.24 7.65 5.89
CA ALA A 288 14.23 8.62 4.81
C ALA A 288 13.83 7.94 3.51
N PHE A 289 13.02 8.59 2.69
CA PHE A 289 12.70 8.08 1.37
C PHE A 289 13.29 8.98 0.29
N ARG A 290 13.66 8.35 -0.82
CA ARG A 290 14.08 9.04 -2.03
C ARG A 290 13.44 8.43 -3.26
N LEU A 291 13.07 9.31 -4.18
CA LEU A 291 12.57 8.98 -5.49
C LEU A 291 13.64 9.31 -6.52
N LYS A 292 14.54 8.37 -6.83
CA LYS A 292 15.57 8.58 -7.86
C LYS A 292 15.27 7.75 -9.10
N ARG A 293 15.38 8.40 -10.27
CA ARG A 293 15.08 7.85 -11.60
C ARG A 293 13.64 7.33 -11.71
N LYS A 294 13.42 6.10 -11.26
CA LYS A 294 12.21 5.29 -11.50
C LYS A 294 11.79 4.46 -10.29
N GLN A 295 12.54 4.53 -9.19
CA GLN A 295 12.35 3.70 -8.01
C GLN A 295 12.12 4.56 -6.76
N PHE A 296 11.16 4.13 -5.96
CA PHE A 296 10.92 4.67 -4.63
C PHE A 296 11.64 3.77 -3.61
N THR A 297 12.64 4.32 -2.94
CA THR A 297 13.46 3.59 -1.95
C THR A 297 13.32 4.24 -0.58
N ILE A 298 13.17 3.42 0.45
CA ILE A 298 13.14 3.81 1.86
C ILE A 298 14.41 3.25 2.50
N GLU A 299 15.18 4.11 3.19
CA GLU A 299 16.46 3.80 3.83
C GLU A 299 16.47 4.26 5.30
#